data_AF-R1CQ47-F1
#
_entry.id   AF-R1CQ47-F1
#
_cell.length_a   1.000
_cell.length_b   1.000
_cell.length_c   1.000
_cell.angle_alpha   90.00
_cell.angle_beta   90.00
_cell.angle_gamma   90.00
#
_symmetry.space_group_name_H-M   'P 1'
#
loop_
_entity.id
_entity.type
_entity.pdbx_description
1 polymer ?
#
loop_
_entity_poly.entity_id
_entity_poly.type
_entity_poly.pdbx_seq_one_letter_code
_entity_poly.pdbx_strand_id
1 'polypeptide(L)'
;MPVLCFAPRELGFRDAARASAAGLKPGVMLRVRPVLLSQGINEEQSVANLMQTHTAEQTALNERALAQLNEFQAAHQKRWFVVRSVGEACFPPELLRQQRELLVRARQLLSSPPDPKNVGLLHATAALTRLLDGGRATLCKSGKDRTAMSITLEHTLLLQRAHGLSEHLASAALTAMRRHGVRRENVRQNTNKRVALAPPFPLSFVICVS
;
A
#
# COMPACT_ATOMS: atom_id res chain seq x y z
N MET A 1 23.25 -3.39 14.91
CA MET A 1 21.99 -3.28 14.14
C MET A 1 20.84 -3.71 15.02
N PRO A 2 19.68 -3.02 15.04
CA PRO A 2 18.54 -3.47 15.83
C PRO A 2 18.05 -4.81 15.29
N VAL A 3 18.02 -5.83 16.15
CA VAL A 3 17.42 -7.13 15.85
C VAL A 3 15.96 -7.05 16.28
N LEU A 4 15.04 -7.08 15.32
CA LEU A 4 13.62 -7.18 15.61
C LEU A 4 13.29 -8.65 15.89
N CYS A 5 13.04 -8.99 17.15
CA CYS A 5 12.56 -10.30 17.54
C CYS A 5 11.03 -10.31 17.44
N PHE A 6 10.49 -11.18 16.60
CA PHE A 6 9.05 -11.40 16.49
C PHE A 6 8.69 -12.77 17.04
N ALA A 7 7.64 -12.84 17.85
CA ALA A 7 6.99 -14.09 18.18
C ALA A 7 6.20 -14.60 16.96
N PRO A 8 6.11 -15.93 16.73
CA PRO A 8 5.31 -16.51 15.66
C PRO A 8 3.88 -15.95 15.55
N ARG A 9 3.23 -15.69 16.70
CA ARG A 9 1.89 -15.10 16.75
C ARG A 9 1.82 -13.67 16.21
N GLU A 10 2.86 -12.87 16.43
CA GLU A 10 2.96 -11.50 15.92
C GLU A 10 3.13 -11.46 14.40
N LEU A 11 3.64 -12.54 13.82
CA LEU A 11 3.73 -12.75 12.37
C LEU A 11 2.50 -13.48 11.79
N GLY A 12 1.44 -13.66 12.58
CA GLY A 12 0.18 -14.27 12.15
C GLY A 12 0.17 -15.81 12.14
N PHE A 13 1.22 -16.47 12.65
CA PHE A 13 1.21 -17.93 12.80
C PHE A 13 0.36 -18.32 14.01
N ARG A 14 -0.66 -19.16 13.77
CA ARG A 14 -1.53 -19.70 14.82
C ARG A 14 -0.82 -20.73 15.72
N ASP A 15 0.27 -21.32 15.23
CA ASP A 15 1.05 -22.34 15.93
C ASP A 15 2.57 -22.14 15.66
N ALA A 16 3.38 -22.26 16.71
CA ALA A 16 4.83 -22.18 16.66
C ALA A 16 5.46 -23.30 15.81
N ALA A 17 4.83 -24.48 15.74
CA ALA A 17 5.30 -25.57 14.89
C ALA A 17 5.28 -25.18 13.40
N ARG A 18 4.24 -24.46 12.96
CA ARG A 18 4.11 -23.98 11.56
C ARG A 18 5.12 -22.88 11.25
N ALA A 19 5.38 -21.99 12.20
CA ALA A 19 6.44 -20.98 12.05
C ALA A 19 7.82 -21.64 11.94
N SER A 20 8.11 -22.64 12.78
CA SER A 20 9.37 -23.39 12.71
C SER A 20 9.51 -24.16 11.38
N ALA A 21 8.44 -24.74 10.85
CA ALA A 21 8.44 -25.39 9.53
C ALA A 21 8.70 -24.39 8.38
N ALA A 22 8.27 -23.14 8.54
CA ALA A 22 8.60 -22.04 7.62
C ALA A 22 9.99 -21.43 7.85
N GLY A 23 10.80 -22.02 8.74
CA GLY A 23 12.15 -21.54 9.08
C GLY A 23 12.18 -20.33 10.01
N LEU A 24 11.06 -19.97 10.63
CA LEU A 24 10.94 -18.83 11.54
C LEU A 24 11.17 -19.29 12.97
N LYS A 25 12.45 -19.30 13.38
CA LYS A 25 12.89 -19.54 14.76
C LYS A 25 13.26 -18.22 15.44
N PRO A 26 13.20 -18.11 16.78
CA PRO A 26 13.70 -16.95 17.50
C PRO A 26 15.14 -16.60 17.06
N GLY A 27 15.41 -15.31 16.80
CA GLY A 27 16.71 -14.83 16.34
C GLY A 27 16.97 -14.97 14.83
N VAL A 28 16.04 -15.52 14.05
CA VAL A 28 16.16 -15.55 12.58
C VAL A 28 16.05 -14.14 12.01
N MET A 29 16.99 -13.78 11.14
CA MET A 29 16.96 -12.52 10.41
C MET A 29 15.96 -12.60 9.25
N LEU A 30 15.00 -11.68 9.25
CA LEU A 30 14.06 -11.52 8.15
C LEU A 30 14.61 -10.51 7.14
N ARG A 31 14.77 -10.94 5.88
CA ARG A 31 15.11 -10.03 4.79
C ARG A 31 13.87 -9.25 4.38
N VAL A 32 13.91 -7.93 4.57
CA VAL A 32 12.90 -6.99 4.08
C VAL A 32 13.31 -6.48 2.70
N ARG A 33 12.35 -6.38 1.78
CA ARG A 33 12.55 -5.79 0.45
C ARG A 33 11.79 -4.47 0.37
N PRO A 34 12.46 -3.33 0.62
CA PRO A 34 11.79 -2.03 0.57
C PRO A 34 11.43 -1.68 -0.86
N VAL A 35 10.22 -1.13 -1.05
CA VAL A 35 9.70 -0.70 -2.35
C VAL A 35 9.10 0.69 -2.19
N LEU A 36 9.69 1.71 -2.82
CA LEU A 36 9.18 3.07 -2.70
C LEU A 36 8.42 3.46 -3.96
N LEU A 37 7.15 3.82 -3.82
CA LEU A 37 6.40 4.51 -4.86
C LEU A 37 6.19 5.96 -4.46
N SER A 38 6.35 6.87 -5.42
CA SER A 38 6.15 8.29 -5.21
C SER A 38 5.24 8.86 -6.29
N GLN A 39 4.25 9.63 -5.87
CA GLN A 39 3.39 10.35 -6.79
C GLN A 39 3.07 11.73 -6.20
N GLY A 40 3.51 12.77 -6.89
CA GLY A 40 3.10 14.14 -6.59
C GLY A 40 1.62 14.35 -6.90
N ILE A 41 0.88 14.91 -5.94
CA ILE A 41 -0.55 15.22 -6.08
C ILE A 41 -0.81 16.62 -5.47
N ASN A 42 -0.15 17.65 -5.97
CA ASN A 42 -0.40 19.06 -5.59
C ASN A 42 -0.63 19.88 -6.86
N GLU A 43 -1.34 21.02 -6.83
CA GLU A 43 -1.47 21.88 -8.03
C GLU A 43 -0.10 22.38 -8.52
N GLU A 44 0.78 22.79 -7.60
CA GLU A 44 2.17 23.15 -7.92
C GLU A 44 3.00 21.97 -8.43
N GLN A 45 2.72 20.74 -7.97
CA GLN A 45 3.36 19.53 -8.50
C GLN A 45 2.73 19.07 -9.82
N SER A 46 1.46 19.37 -10.07
CA SER A 46 0.80 19.17 -11.36
C SER A 46 1.42 20.11 -12.38
N VAL A 47 1.73 21.35 -12.00
CA VAL A 47 2.54 22.28 -12.82
C VAL A 47 3.96 21.76 -12.99
N ALA A 48 4.65 21.30 -11.94
CA ALA A 48 6.00 20.71 -12.08
C ALA A 48 6.01 19.43 -12.93
N ASN A 49 4.93 18.62 -12.87
CA ASN A 49 4.73 17.45 -13.70
C ASN A 49 4.48 17.84 -15.17
N LEU A 50 3.75 18.93 -15.40
CA LEU A 50 3.56 19.54 -16.72
C LEU A 50 4.86 20.13 -17.27
N MET A 51 5.67 20.75 -16.41
CA MET A 51 6.91 21.45 -16.73
C MET A 51 8.15 20.52 -16.71
N GLN A 52 7.96 19.22 -16.46
CA GLN A 52 8.98 18.16 -16.45
C GLN A 52 10.23 18.40 -15.57
N THR A 53 10.21 19.38 -14.67
CA THR A 53 11.41 19.82 -13.94
C THR A 53 11.87 18.82 -12.87
N HIS A 54 11.01 17.90 -12.43
CA HIS A 54 11.34 16.86 -11.42
C HIS A 54 10.67 15.49 -11.68
N THR A 55 10.15 15.23 -12.88
CA THR A 55 9.40 13.99 -13.19
C THR A 55 10.30 12.79 -13.46
N ALA A 56 11.49 12.99 -14.03
CA ALA A 56 12.38 11.91 -14.44
C ALA A 56 12.83 11.03 -13.27
N GLU A 57 13.19 11.63 -12.13
CA GLU A 57 13.60 10.88 -10.94
C GLU A 57 12.43 10.13 -10.30
N GLN A 58 11.24 10.75 -10.26
CA GLN A 58 10.02 10.10 -9.76
C GLN A 58 9.67 8.88 -10.63
N THR A 59 9.74 9.02 -11.95
CA THR A 59 9.50 7.92 -12.90
C THR A 59 10.52 6.81 -12.70
N ALA A 60 11.82 7.12 -12.69
CA ALA A 60 12.88 6.13 -12.49
C ALA A 60 12.75 5.39 -11.15
N LEU A 61 12.35 6.08 -10.09
CA LEU A 61 12.06 5.50 -8.78
C LEU A 61 10.87 4.53 -8.85
N ASN A 62 9.77 4.94 -9.48
CA ASN A 62 8.58 4.10 -9.64
C ASN A 62 8.84 2.89 -10.55
N GLU A 63 9.66 3.03 -11.60
CA GLU A 63 10.07 1.92 -12.46
C GLU A 63 10.84 0.86 -11.68
N ARG A 64 11.82 1.28 -10.87
CA ARG A 64 12.57 0.38 -9.97
C ARG A 64 11.64 -0.32 -8.99
N ALA A 65 10.67 0.41 -8.42
CA ALA A 65 9.70 -0.16 -7.50
C ALA A 65 8.83 -1.24 -8.17
N LEU A 66 8.35 -1.00 -9.39
CA LEU A 66 7.59 -2.01 -10.15
C LEU A 66 8.45 -3.22 -10.53
N ALA A 67 9.73 -3.02 -10.84
CA ALA A 67 10.67 -4.12 -11.08
C ALA A 67 10.85 -5.00 -9.82
N GLN A 68 11.03 -4.37 -8.65
CA GLN A 68 11.14 -5.08 -7.37
C GLN A 68 9.86 -5.85 -7.01
N LEU A 69 8.68 -5.26 -7.25
CA LEU A 69 7.39 -5.94 -7.04
C LEU A 69 7.21 -7.14 -7.98
N ASN A 70 7.63 -7.01 -9.25
CA ASN A 70 7.60 -8.11 -10.22
C ASN A 70 8.48 -9.29 -9.79
N GLU A 71 9.72 -9.01 -9.33
CA GLU A 71 10.58 -10.05 -8.77
C GLU A 71 9.99 -10.69 -7.52
N PHE A 72 9.41 -9.87 -6.63
CA PHE A 72 8.79 -10.38 -5.41
C PHE A 72 7.58 -11.25 -5.71
N GLN A 73 6.77 -10.91 -6.71
CA GLN A 73 5.66 -11.75 -7.18
C GLN A 73 6.13 -13.14 -7.63
N ALA A 74 7.23 -13.21 -8.39
CA ALA A 74 7.79 -14.50 -8.81
C ALA A 74 8.28 -15.34 -7.63
N ALA A 75 8.87 -14.70 -6.62
CA ALA A 75 9.29 -15.37 -5.38
C ALA A 75 8.10 -15.75 -4.47
N HIS A 76 7.05 -14.94 -4.43
CA HIS A 76 5.84 -15.15 -3.63
C HIS A 76 5.14 -16.46 -4.00
N GLN A 77 4.99 -16.74 -5.30
CA GLN A 77 4.42 -17.99 -5.79
C GLN A 77 5.17 -19.22 -5.25
N LYS A 78 6.50 -19.19 -5.25
CA LYS A 78 7.34 -20.29 -4.73
C LYS A 78 7.19 -20.46 -3.22
N ARG A 79 7.05 -19.36 -2.48
CA ARG A 79 6.99 -19.37 -1.00
C ARG A 79 5.59 -19.63 -0.44
N TRP A 80 4.55 -19.45 -1.24
CA TRP A 80 3.14 -19.59 -0.83
C TRP A 80 2.83 -20.96 -0.20
N PHE A 81 3.35 -22.04 -0.78
CA PHE A 81 3.10 -23.41 -0.31
C PHE A 81 3.75 -23.69 1.03
N VAL A 82 4.99 -23.20 1.21
CA VAL A 82 5.76 -23.36 2.46
C VAL A 82 5.01 -22.75 3.65
N VAL A 83 4.45 -21.55 3.46
CA VAL A 83 3.80 -20.82 4.55
C VAL A 83 2.43 -21.41 4.94
N ARG A 84 1.68 -21.94 3.97
CA ARG A 84 0.30 -22.41 4.23
C ARG A 84 0.19 -23.88 4.60
N SER A 85 1.27 -24.66 4.54
CA SER A 85 1.29 -26.12 4.80
C SER A 85 0.26 -26.88 3.97
N VAL A 86 -0.17 -26.28 2.85
CA VAL A 86 -0.84 -27.01 1.78
C VAL A 86 0.32 -27.72 1.06
N GLY A 87 0.18 -28.99 0.69
CA GLY A 87 1.23 -29.70 -0.07
C GLY A 87 1.61 -28.98 -1.37
N GLU A 88 2.37 -29.61 -2.26
CA GLU A 88 2.66 -29.07 -3.61
C GLU A 88 1.39 -29.03 -4.52
N ALA A 89 0.32 -28.40 -4.06
CA ALA A 89 -0.78 -27.96 -4.89
C ALA A 89 -0.31 -26.79 -5.76
N CYS A 90 -0.99 -26.51 -6.87
CA CYS A 90 -0.69 -25.34 -7.69
C CYS A 90 -1.07 -24.04 -6.97
N PHE A 91 -0.41 -22.93 -7.32
CA PHE A 91 -0.68 -21.62 -6.73
C PHE A 91 -2.06 -21.19 -7.22
N PRO A 92 -2.95 -20.62 -6.37
CA PRO A 92 -4.31 -20.32 -6.78
C PRO A 92 -4.34 -19.51 -8.09
N PRO A 93 -4.87 -20.07 -9.21
CA PRO A 93 -4.76 -19.44 -10.52
C PRO A 93 -5.39 -18.05 -10.58
N GLU A 94 -6.49 -17.87 -9.86
CA GLU A 94 -7.19 -16.60 -9.75
C GLU A 94 -6.36 -15.53 -9.03
N LEU A 95 -5.65 -15.91 -7.95
CA LEU A 95 -4.75 -14.99 -7.26
C LEU A 95 -3.59 -14.56 -8.16
N LEU A 96 -3.04 -15.51 -8.93
CA LEU A 96 -1.95 -15.22 -9.87
C LEU A 96 -2.41 -14.27 -10.98
N ARG A 97 -3.60 -14.51 -11.51
CA ARG A 97 -4.25 -13.64 -12.51
C ARG A 97 -4.38 -12.23 -11.97
N GLN A 98 -4.96 -12.05 -10.79
CA GLN A 98 -5.13 -10.74 -10.14
C GLN A 98 -3.79 -10.02 -9.88
N GLN A 99 -2.77 -10.73 -9.39
CA GLN A 99 -1.43 -10.15 -9.21
C GLN A 99 -0.84 -9.66 -10.54
N ARG A 100 -0.93 -10.46 -11.61
CA ARG A 100 -0.43 -10.11 -12.94
C ARG A 100 -1.20 -8.92 -13.54
N GLU A 101 -2.51 -8.91 -13.43
CA GLU A 101 -3.36 -7.82 -13.92
C GLU A 101 -3.02 -6.49 -13.24
N LEU A 102 -2.85 -6.49 -11.92
CA LEU A 102 -2.47 -5.28 -11.18
C LEU A 102 -1.06 -4.80 -11.55
N LEU A 103 -0.12 -5.72 -11.78
CA LEU A 103 1.23 -5.36 -12.21
C LEU A 103 1.24 -4.76 -13.62
N VAL A 104 0.50 -5.36 -14.56
CA VAL A 104 0.33 -4.83 -15.93
C VAL A 104 -0.33 -3.45 -15.89
N ARG A 105 -1.41 -3.31 -15.11
CA ARG A 105 -2.09 -2.02 -14.92
C ARG A 105 -1.16 -0.96 -14.34
N ALA A 106 -0.35 -1.30 -13.33
CA ALA A 106 0.60 -0.37 -12.74
C ALA A 106 1.67 0.08 -13.74
N ARG A 107 2.18 -0.84 -14.59
CA ARG A 107 3.10 -0.50 -15.68
C ARG A 107 2.45 0.41 -16.71
N GLN A 108 1.23 0.09 -17.15
CA GLN A 108 0.49 0.92 -18.10
C GLN A 108 0.28 2.34 -17.57
N LEU A 109 -0.09 2.48 -16.30
CA LEU A 109 -0.28 3.78 -15.65
C LEU A 109 1.03 4.57 -15.53
N LEU A 110 2.18 3.90 -15.43
CA LEU A 110 3.48 4.55 -15.39
C LEU A 110 3.95 4.98 -16.79
N SER A 111 3.62 4.20 -17.83
CA SER A 111 4.02 4.44 -19.22
C SER A 111 3.05 5.33 -20.01
N SER A 112 1.81 5.50 -19.55
CA SER A 112 0.83 6.41 -20.16
C SER A 112 1.26 7.87 -20.02
N PRO A 113 0.82 8.78 -20.92
CA PRO A 113 1.08 10.21 -20.79
C PRO A 113 0.72 10.71 -19.38
N PRO A 114 1.48 11.66 -18.83
CA PRO A 114 1.44 11.99 -17.41
C PRO A 114 0.04 12.47 -16.99
N ASP A 115 -0.71 11.60 -16.33
CA ASP A 115 -1.80 12.02 -15.46
C ASP A 115 -1.15 12.82 -14.31
N PRO A 116 -1.50 14.10 -14.14
CA PRO A 116 -0.86 14.98 -13.16
C PRO A 116 -1.00 14.51 -11.72
N LYS A 117 -1.89 13.54 -11.43
CA LYS A 117 -2.12 12.99 -10.08
C LYS A 117 -1.95 11.47 -10.02
N ASN A 118 -2.02 10.76 -11.14
CA ASN A 118 -1.88 9.29 -11.30
C ASN A 118 -2.20 8.46 -10.05
N VAL A 119 -3.37 8.71 -9.47
CA VAL A 119 -3.82 8.07 -8.22
C VAL A 119 -4.07 6.58 -8.47
N GLY A 120 -4.35 6.21 -9.72
CA GLY A 120 -4.47 4.84 -10.16
C GLY A 120 -3.23 4.00 -9.88
N LEU A 121 -2.02 4.56 -10.08
CA LEU A 121 -0.77 3.84 -9.84
C LEU A 121 -0.63 3.44 -8.36
N LEU A 122 -0.94 4.38 -7.48
CA LEU A 122 -0.95 4.18 -6.03
C LEU A 122 -1.97 3.11 -5.61
N HIS A 123 -3.18 3.13 -6.19
CA HIS A 123 -4.21 2.14 -5.89
C HIS A 123 -3.84 0.73 -6.41
N ALA A 124 -3.33 0.64 -7.63
CA ALA A 124 -2.94 -0.62 -8.25
C ALA A 124 -1.82 -1.30 -7.45
N THR A 125 -0.79 -0.53 -7.09
CA THR A 125 0.33 -1.03 -6.30
C THR A 125 -0.08 -1.37 -4.86
N ALA A 126 -0.93 -0.57 -4.21
CA ALA A 126 -1.43 -0.89 -2.88
C ALA A 126 -2.31 -2.15 -2.83
N ALA A 127 -3.06 -2.44 -3.90
CA ALA A 127 -3.78 -3.69 -4.06
C ALA A 127 -2.83 -4.86 -4.30
N LEU A 128 -1.84 -4.70 -5.19
CA LEU A 128 -0.84 -5.71 -5.50
C LEU A 128 -0.04 -6.11 -4.25
N THR A 129 0.46 -5.14 -3.48
CA THR A 129 1.19 -5.37 -2.23
C THR A 129 0.40 -6.25 -1.26
N ARG A 130 -0.92 -6.07 -1.16
CA ARG A 130 -1.76 -6.93 -0.30
C ARG A 130 -1.89 -8.34 -0.82
N LEU A 131 -2.06 -8.52 -2.13
CA LEU A 131 -2.10 -9.85 -2.74
C LEU A 131 -0.76 -10.58 -2.64
N LEU A 132 0.32 -9.86 -2.38
CA LEU A 132 1.67 -10.37 -2.13
C LEU A 132 1.96 -10.56 -0.63
N ASP A 133 0.97 -10.42 0.25
CA ASP A 133 1.11 -10.45 1.72
C ASP A 133 2.14 -9.45 2.25
N GLY A 134 2.35 -8.33 1.55
CA GLY A 134 3.30 -7.29 1.91
C GLY A 134 2.75 -6.27 2.90
N GLY A 135 3.65 -5.70 3.70
CA GLY A 135 3.39 -4.52 4.51
C GLY A 135 3.29 -3.26 3.65
N ARG A 136 2.56 -2.25 4.13
CA ARG A 136 2.47 -0.96 3.45
C ARG A 136 2.31 0.16 4.45
N ALA A 137 3.00 1.26 4.18
CA ALA A 137 2.87 2.52 4.87
C ALA A 137 2.40 3.62 3.89
N THR A 138 1.86 4.70 4.43
CA THR A 138 1.53 5.90 3.64
C THR A 138 2.17 7.08 4.31
N LEU A 139 3.04 7.79 3.60
CA LEU A 139 3.92 8.80 4.18
C LEU A 139 3.82 10.09 3.38
N CYS A 140 3.23 11.15 3.91
CA CYS A 140 3.34 12.47 3.31
C CYS A 140 4.25 13.39 4.15
N LYS A 141 4.69 14.51 3.56
CA LYS A 141 5.60 15.49 4.20
C LYS A 141 5.22 15.84 5.66
N SER A 142 3.93 15.96 5.96
CA SER A 142 3.44 16.39 7.28
C SER A 142 2.65 15.32 8.05
N GLY A 143 2.45 14.12 7.48
CA GLY A 143 1.68 13.02 8.08
C GLY A 143 0.20 13.27 8.39
N LYS A 144 -0.31 14.49 8.19
CA LYS A 144 -1.61 14.96 8.70
C LYS A 144 -2.76 14.70 7.74
N ASP A 145 -2.89 15.52 6.70
CA ASP A 145 -4.08 15.52 5.86
C ASP A 145 -3.97 14.47 4.76
N ARG A 146 -2.88 14.49 4.00
CA ARG A 146 -2.65 13.59 2.86
C ARG A 146 -2.60 12.12 3.29
N THR A 147 -1.80 11.80 4.30
CA THR A 147 -1.74 10.45 4.87
C THR A 147 -3.10 9.99 5.40
N ALA A 148 -3.81 10.81 6.16
CA ALA A 148 -5.09 10.37 6.72
C ALA A 148 -6.21 10.25 5.69
N MET A 149 -6.27 11.16 4.71
CA MET A 149 -7.20 11.04 3.59
C MET A 149 -6.93 9.78 2.78
N SER A 150 -5.66 9.38 2.71
CA SER A 150 -5.24 8.15 2.08
C SER A 150 -5.68 6.89 2.80
N ILE A 151 -5.31 6.81 4.08
CA ILE A 151 -5.66 5.69 4.94
C ILE A 151 -7.18 5.51 5.02
N THR A 152 -7.95 6.60 5.10
CA THR A 152 -9.43 6.50 5.14
C THR A 152 -10.03 5.97 3.83
N LEU A 153 -9.55 6.41 2.66
CA LEU A 153 -10.00 5.85 1.39
C LEU A 153 -9.65 4.36 1.30
N GLU A 154 -8.43 4.04 1.68
CA GLU A 154 -7.91 2.68 1.66
C GLU A 154 -8.68 1.73 2.58
N HIS A 155 -9.03 2.16 3.78
CA HIS A 155 -9.89 1.40 4.69
C HIS A 155 -11.26 1.14 4.09
N THR A 156 -11.89 2.15 3.49
CA THR A 156 -13.18 1.98 2.82
C THR A 156 -13.09 0.96 1.67
N LEU A 157 -12.06 1.04 0.83
CA LEU A 157 -11.85 0.08 -0.26
C LEU A 157 -11.60 -1.36 0.24
N LEU A 158 -11.05 -1.50 1.45
CA LEU A 158 -10.94 -2.81 2.10
C LEU A 158 -12.27 -3.31 2.62
N LEU A 159 -13.08 -2.46 3.24
CA LEU A 159 -14.44 -2.82 3.67
C LEU A 159 -15.29 -3.29 2.48
N GLN A 160 -15.19 -2.62 1.34
CA GLN A 160 -15.88 -3.07 0.12
C GLN A 160 -15.41 -4.45 -0.33
N ARG A 161 -14.08 -4.64 -0.47
CA ARG A 161 -13.52 -5.87 -1.04
C ARG A 161 -13.58 -7.08 -0.12
N ALA A 162 -13.31 -6.89 1.17
CA ALA A 162 -13.19 -7.98 2.13
C ALA A 162 -14.49 -8.25 2.90
N HIS A 163 -15.39 -7.26 2.99
CA HIS A 163 -16.62 -7.35 3.77
C HIS A 163 -17.89 -7.07 2.94
N GLY A 164 -17.78 -6.93 1.62
CA GLY A 164 -18.94 -6.76 0.73
C GLY A 164 -19.71 -5.45 0.96
N LEU A 165 -19.05 -4.42 1.50
CA LEU A 165 -19.70 -3.14 1.77
C LEU A 165 -20.20 -2.52 0.45
N SER A 166 -21.48 -2.16 0.39
CA SER A 166 -22.06 -1.51 -0.79
C SER A 166 -21.42 -0.14 -1.04
N GLU A 167 -21.43 0.33 -2.29
CA GLU A 167 -20.82 1.62 -2.66
C GLU A 167 -21.41 2.80 -1.87
N HIS A 168 -22.72 2.79 -1.64
CA HIS A 168 -23.39 3.80 -0.81
C HIS A 168 -22.85 3.82 0.63
N LEU A 169 -22.75 2.65 1.27
CA LEU A 169 -22.23 2.54 2.63
C LEU A 169 -20.74 2.84 2.70
N ALA A 170 -19.99 2.52 1.65
CA ALA A 170 -18.58 2.86 1.53
C ALA A 170 -18.36 4.38 1.51
N SER A 171 -19.15 5.10 0.71
CA SER A 171 -19.13 6.57 0.66
C SER A 171 -19.49 7.19 2.02
N ALA A 172 -20.52 6.66 2.69
CA ALA A 172 -20.92 7.09 4.02
C ALA A 172 -19.81 6.83 5.06
N ALA A 173 -19.22 5.64 5.07
CA ALA A 173 -18.12 5.28 5.95
C ALA A 173 -16.88 6.15 5.72
N LEU A 174 -16.55 6.46 4.47
CA LEU A 174 -15.45 7.35 4.10
C LEU A 174 -15.66 8.75 4.69
N THR A 175 -16.87 9.30 4.50
CA THR A 175 -17.26 10.59 5.06
C THR A 175 -17.19 10.59 6.58
N ALA A 176 -17.72 9.54 7.23
CA ALA A 176 -17.71 9.39 8.67
C ALA A 176 -16.27 9.32 9.23
N MET A 177 -15.39 8.50 8.64
CA MET A 177 -13.99 8.40 9.05
C MET A 177 -13.24 9.74 8.90
N ARG A 178 -13.55 10.53 7.87
CA ARG A 178 -12.91 11.84 7.65
C ARG A 178 -13.42 12.92 8.60
N ARG A 179 -14.69 12.86 9.00
CA ARG A 179 -15.35 13.82 9.91
C ARG A 179 -15.20 13.49 11.39
N HIS A 180 -15.11 12.21 11.74
CA HIS A 180 -15.17 11.74 13.13
C HIS A 180 -14.04 10.77 13.49
N GLY A 181 -13.28 10.26 12.53
CA GLY A 181 -12.23 9.28 12.79
C GLY A 181 -10.92 9.84 13.35
N VAL A 182 -9.98 8.93 13.60
CA VAL A 182 -8.65 9.16 14.20
C VAL A 182 -7.80 10.22 13.49
N ARG A 183 -8.13 10.56 12.24
CA ARG A 183 -7.54 11.71 11.53
C ARG A 183 -7.60 12.99 12.36
N ARG A 184 -8.73 13.27 13.03
CA ARG A 184 -8.90 14.50 13.82
C ARG A 184 -7.98 14.54 15.02
N GLU A 185 -7.76 13.39 15.63
CA GLU A 185 -6.81 13.25 16.72
C GLU A 185 -5.38 13.43 16.21
N ASN A 186 -5.04 12.86 15.05
CA ASN A 186 -3.74 13.05 14.43
C ASN A 186 -3.47 14.53 14.08
N VAL A 187 -4.47 15.25 13.56
CA VAL A 187 -4.37 16.71 13.33
C VAL A 187 -4.22 17.46 14.65
N ARG A 188 -4.99 17.10 15.68
CA ARG A 188 -4.91 17.72 17.02
C ARG A 188 -3.52 17.55 17.61
N GLN A 189 -2.96 16.34 17.61
CA GLN A 189 -1.63 16.05 18.16
C GLN A 189 -0.53 16.78 17.40
N ASN A 190 -0.66 16.96 16.09
CA ASN A 190 0.35 17.62 15.25
C ASN A 190 0.18 19.15 15.09
N THR A 191 -0.88 19.76 15.63
CA THR A 191 -1.14 21.22 15.49
C THR A 191 -1.64 21.90 16.76
N ASN A 192 -1.91 21.12 17.81
CA ASN A 192 -2.62 21.55 19.03
C ASN A 192 -4.01 22.16 18.77
N LYS A 193 -4.60 21.96 17.58
CA LYS A 193 -5.91 22.50 17.19
C LYS A 193 -6.82 21.41 16.62
N ARG A 194 -8.11 21.44 16.97
CA ARG A 194 -9.14 20.55 16.39
C ARG A 194 -9.78 21.23 15.17
N VAL A 195 -9.18 21.08 14.00
CA VAL A 195 -9.71 21.67 12.76
C VAL A 195 -10.57 20.63 12.01
N ALA A 196 -11.81 20.98 11.67
CA ALA A 196 -12.64 20.23 10.73
C ALA A 196 -12.28 20.64 9.30
N LEU A 197 -12.17 19.69 8.37
CA LEU A 197 -11.96 20.02 6.95
C LEU A 197 -13.28 20.54 6.36
N ALA A 198 -13.25 21.73 5.75
CA ALA A 198 -14.26 22.15 4.80
C ALA A 198 -14.01 21.44 3.44
N PRO A 199 -15.03 20.85 2.80
CA PRO A 199 -14.90 20.33 1.44
C PRO A 199 -14.89 21.47 0.39
N PRO A 200 -14.25 21.30 -0.80
CA PRO A 200 -13.46 20.16 -1.27
C PRO A 200 -11.96 20.50 -1.35
N PHE A 201 -11.11 19.70 -0.70
CA PHE A 201 -9.67 19.72 -1.00
C PHE A 201 -9.30 18.51 -1.87
N PRO A 202 -8.52 18.71 -2.95
CA PRO A 202 -8.07 17.62 -3.79
C PRO A 202 -7.18 16.67 -2.99
N LEU A 203 -7.50 15.38 -3.09
CA LEU A 203 -6.83 14.33 -2.35
C LEU A 203 -5.40 14.15 -2.84
N SER A 204 -4.42 14.28 -1.96
CA SER A 204 -3.03 13.95 -2.26
C SER A 204 -2.57 12.76 -1.41
N PHE A 205 -1.90 11.80 -2.04
CA PHE A 205 -1.46 10.54 -1.45
C PHE A 205 0.03 10.33 -1.73
N VAL A 206 0.76 9.69 -0.83
CA VAL A 206 2.13 9.19 -1.06
C VAL A 206 2.20 7.82 -0.39
N ILE A 207 2.45 6.76 -1.17
CA ILE A 207 2.40 5.37 -0.69
C ILE A 207 3.81 4.79 -0.62
N CYS A 208 4.25 4.41 0.58
CA CYS A 208 5.51 3.73 0.82
C CYS A 208 5.22 2.22 1.00
N VAL A 209 5.78 1.36 0.16
CA VAL A 209 5.65 -0.09 0.36
C VAL A 209 6.86 -0.54 1.20
N SER A 210 6.60 -0.92 2.45
CA SER A 210 7.64 -1.29 3.43
C SER A 210 8.33 -2.59 3.05
#